data_AF-A0A397H6D6-F1
#
_entry.id   AF-A0A397H6D6-F1
#
_cell.length_a   1.000
_cell.length_b   1.000
_cell.length_c   1.000
_cell.angle_alpha   90.00
_cell.angle_beta   90.00
_cell.angle_gamma   90.00
#
_symmetry.space_group_name_H-M   'P 1'
#
loop_
_entity.id
_entity.type
_entity.pdbx_description
1 polymer ?
#
loop_
_entity_poly.entity_id
_entity_poly.type
_entity_poly.pdbx_seq_one_letter_code
_entity_poly.pdbx_strand_id
1 'polypeptide(L)'
;MENAESVPLLQKEQSISSGFENPQLGHPSKIWIKYGDSRPVRLAFDGEIVDELKKEIKKELSPDLDDVAVNRITLRRHGEEEDLRPGLPVDESFKNDDESPLQVIVNASVTSKRKREESEDLGVIVENAVEKALTHQKPADIIKASSLSETKANNIIDCYGLKSLKVCILLYYLMIFIIYYFIHY
;
A
#
# COMPACT_ATOMS: atom_id res chain seq x y z
N MET A 1 30.06 -89.19 -9.37
CA MET A 1 30.68 -88.23 -10.31
C MET A 1 29.59 -87.24 -10.67
N GLU A 2 29.53 -86.19 -9.87
CA GLU A 2 28.49 -85.19 -9.79
C GLU A 2 29.01 -83.97 -10.56
N ASN A 3 28.32 -83.58 -11.63
CA ASN A 3 28.71 -82.44 -12.46
C ASN A 3 27.60 -81.40 -12.30
N ALA A 4 27.73 -80.57 -11.26
CA ALA A 4 26.84 -79.45 -11.00
C ALA A 4 27.38 -78.21 -11.72
N GLU A 5 26.63 -77.81 -12.74
CA GLU A 5 26.81 -76.64 -13.58
C GLU A 5 26.68 -75.36 -12.75
N SER A 6 27.77 -74.62 -12.57
CA SER A 6 27.78 -73.35 -11.86
C SER A 6 27.51 -72.18 -12.82
N VAL A 7 26.27 -71.72 -12.85
CA VAL A 7 25.86 -70.48 -13.51
C VAL A 7 26.19 -69.30 -12.57
N PRO A 8 26.85 -68.21 -13.02
CA PRO A 8 27.01 -67.02 -12.21
C PRO A 8 25.71 -66.21 -12.23
N LEU A 9 25.08 -66.07 -11.06
CA LEU A 9 23.95 -65.17 -10.82
C LEU A 9 24.41 -63.71 -10.93
N LEU A 10 24.07 -63.09 -12.06
CA LEU A 10 24.14 -61.67 -12.35
C LEU A 10 23.26 -60.90 -11.35
N GLN A 11 23.85 -60.36 -10.29
CA GLN A 11 23.22 -59.34 -9.44
C GLN A 11 23.18 -58.03 -10.22
N LYS A 12 22.03 -57.76 -10.83
CA LYS A 12 21.72 -56.49 -11.49
C LYS A 12 20.45 -55.92 -10.88
N GLU A 13 20.60 -54.70 -10.35
CA GLU A 13 19.57 -53.66 -10.17
C GLU A 13 18.46 -53.96 -9.14
N GLN A 14 17.98 -53.05 -8.31
CA GLN A 14 18.10 -51.61 -8.14
C GLN A 14 17.65 -51.36 -6.71
N SER A 15 18.50 -50.82 -5.86
CA SER A 15 18.11 -50.39 -4.51
C SER A 15 18.64 -48.98 -4.29
N ILE A 16 17.86 -48.02 -4.78
CA ILE A 16 17.73 -46.68 -4.21
C ILE A 16 16.31 -46.21 -4.53
N SER A 17 15.36 -46.88 -3.89
CA SER A 17 14.05 -46.31 -3.60
C SER A 17 14.15 -45.54 -2.30
N SER A 18 13.29 -44.54 -2.16
CA SER A 18 13.05 -43.68 -0.99
C SER A 18 14.13 -42.64 -0.70
N GLY A 19 13.80 -41.38 -0.97
CA GLY A 19 14.63 -40.26 -0.59
C GLY A 19 14.31 -38.91 -1.24
N PHE A 20 13.16 -38.72 -1.90
CA PHE A 20 12.57 -37.38 -1.91
C PHE A 20 12.03 -37.13 -0.50
N GLU A 21 12.94 -36.96 0.44
CA GLU A 21 12.66 -36.17 1.62
C GLU A 21 12.33 -34.78 1.06
N ASN A 22 11.06 -34.40 1.16
CA ASN A 22 10.68 -32.99 1.27
C ASN A 22 10.64 -32.72 2.78
N PRO A 23 11.75 -32.43 3.47
CA PRO A 23 11.72 -32.18 4.91
C PRO A 23 11.42 -30.71 5.17
N GLN A 24 10.30 -30.17 4.66
CA GLN A 24 9.87 -28.80 5.03
C GLN A 24 8.37 -28.65 5.32
N LEU A 25 7.67 -29.76 5.55
CA LEU A 25 6.38 -29.70 6.21
C LEU A 25 6.60 -29.49 7.72
N GLY A 26 6.51 -28.25 8.20
CA GLY A 26 6.19 -28.06 9.62
C GLY A 26 6.48 -26.74 10.31
N HIS A 27 7.16 -25.77 9.68
CA HIS A 27 7.43 -24.50 10.38
C HIS A 27 7.09 -23.28 9.51
N PRO A 28 6.16 -22.40 9.95
CA PRO A 28 5.92 -21.13 9.30
C PRO A 28 7.23 -20.37 9.13
N SER A 29 7.57 -20.05 7.89
CA SER A 29 8.65 -19.15 7.56
C SER A 29 8.32 -17.78 8.13
N LYS A 30 9.26 -17.20 8.89
CA LYS A 30 9.09 -15.87 9.45
C LYS A 30 9.83 -14.88 8.57
N ILE A 31 9.09 -14.05 7.87
CA ILE A 31 9.60 -13.13 6.85
C ILE A 31 9.36 -11.70 7.32
N TRP A 32 10.36 -10.85 7.18
CA TRP A 32 10.23 -9.42 7.43
C TRP A 32 9.86 -8.68 6.15
N ILE A 33 8.86 -7.81 6.22
CA ILE A 33 8.36 -7.03 5.09
C ILE A 33 8.34 -5.55 5.45
N LYS A 34 8.48 -4.66 4.46
CA LYS A 34 8.35 -3.21 4.64
C LYS A 34 7.55 -2.61 3.49
N TYR A 35 6.53 -1.82 3.82
CA TYR A 35 5.71 -1.09 2.86
C TYR A 35 5.85 0.42 3.05
N GLY A 36 6.25 1.14 1.99
CA GLY A 36 6.51 2.59 2.06
C GLY A 36 7.51 2.95 3.17
N ASP A 37 7.21 4.04 3.90
CA ASP A 37 8.05 4.53 5.00
C ASP A 37 7.71 3.91 6.37
N SER A 38 6.87 2.88 6.39
CA SER A 38 6.50 2.17 7.61
C SER A 38 7.68 1.40 8.22
N ARG A 39 7.54 1.04 9.50
CA ARG A 39 8.49 0.14 10.15
C ARG A 39 8.34 -1.28 9.57
N PRO A 40 9.43 -2.05 9.46
CA PRO A 40 9.34 -3.44 9.06
C PRO A 40 8.42 -4.24 9.98
N VAL A 41 7.62 -5.12 9.38
CA VAL A 41 6.67 -6.00 10.08
C VAL A 41 7.09 -7.44 9.84
N ARG A 42 6.91 -8.27 10.87
CA ARG A 42 7.21 -9.71 10.80
C ARG A 42 5.94 -10.48 10.46
N LEU A 43 5.98 -11.20 9.36
CA LEU A 43 4.91 -12.05 8.86
C LEU A 43 5.24 -13.53 9.08
N ALA A 44 4.25 -14.31 9.53
CA ALA A 44 4.33 -15.77 9.50
C ALA A 44 3.72 -16.27 8.18
N PHE A 45 4.44 -17.13 7.47
CA PHE A 45 4.08 -17.60 6.15
C PHE A 45 4.22 -19.12 6.05
N ASP A 46 3.11 -19.79 5.74
CA ASP A 46 3.02 -21.25 5.57
C ASP A 46 2.90 -21.70 4.11
N GLY A 47 2.94 -20.76 3.15
CA GLY A 47 2.84 -21.07 1.73
C GLY A 47 4.19 -21.44 1.11
N GLU A 48 4.16 -21.76 -0.18
CA GLU A 48 5.34 -22.28 -0.88
C GLU A 48 5.94 -21.29 -1.87
N ILE A 49 5.15 -20.35 -2.40
CA ILE A 49 5.57 -19.47 -3.51
C ILE A 49 5.29 -17.99 -3.25
N VAL A 50 5.99 -17.13 -3.99
CA VAL A 50 5.88 -15.67 -3.89
C VAL A 50 4.44 -15.17 -4.12
N ASP A 51 3.67 -15.78 -5.02
CA ASP A 51 2.28 -15.34 -5.27
C ASP A 51 1.37 -15.53 -4.04
N GLU A 52 1.58 -16.60 -3.28
CA GLU A 52 0.88 -16.84 -2.01
C GLU A 52 1.35 -15.85 -0.93
N LEU A 53 2.65 -15.58 -0.88
CA LEU A 53 3.23 -14.57 0.02
C LEU A 53 2.60 -13.19 -0.23
N LYS A 54 2.37 -12.79 -1.48
CA LYS A 54 1.68 -11.52 -1.81
C LYS A 54 0.27 -11.45 -1.25
N LYS A 55 -0.47 -12.57 -1.26
CA LYS A 55 -1.83 -12.64 -0.70
C LYS A 55 -1.80 -12.47 0.81
N GLU A 56 -0.84 -13.09 1.47
CA GLU A 56 -0.69 -12.99 2.92
C GLU A 56 -0.24 -11.60 3.35
N ILE A 57 0.73 -11.00 2.65
CA ILE A 57 1.15 -9.61 2.84
C ILE A 57 -0.03 -8.65 2.71
N LYS A 58 -0.90 -8.86 1.72
CA LYS A 58 -2.08 -8.01 1.54
C LYS A 58 -2.98 -8.04 2.77
N LYS A 59 -3.20 -9.21 3.38
CA LYS A 59 -4.03 -9.34 4.60
C LYS A 59 -3.36 -8.70 5.82
N GLU A 60 -2.06 -8.90 5.97
CA GLU A 60 -1.29 -8.39 7.11
C GLU A 60 -1.20 -6.85 7.09
N LEU A 61 -1.10 -6.27 5.90
CA LEU A 61 -1.04 -4.83 5.69
C LEU A 61 -2.41 -4.19 5.47
N SER A 62 -3.52 -4.88 5.77
CA SER A 62 -4.83 -4.25 5.82
C SER A 62 -4.88 -3.20 6.94
N PRO A 63 -5.46 -2.00 6.71
CA PRO A 63 -6.27 -1.62 5.54
C PRO A 63 -5.48 -1.01 4.36
N ASP A 64 -4.16 -0.81 4.49
CA ASP A 64 -3.36 -0.05 3.51
C ASP A 64 -3.38 -0.64 2.09
N LEU A 65 -3.59 -1.96 1.96
CA LEU A 65 -3.60 -2.68 0.69
C LEU A 65 -4.96 -3.24 0.27
N ASP A 66 -6.07 -2.87 0.93
CA ASP A 66 -7.39 -3.47 0.67
C ASP A 66 -7.86 -3.26 -0.78
N ASP A 67 -7.69 -2.05 -1.31
CA ASP A 67 -8.07 -1.68 -2.69
C ASP A 67 -7.03 -2.10 -3.75
N VAL A 68 -5.91 -2.69 -3.32
CA VAL A 68 -4.82 -3.09 -4.23
C VAL A 68 -5.03 -4.53 -4.68
N ALA A 69 -5.14 -4.75 -5.99
CA ALA A 69 -5.17 -6.10 -6.54
C ALA A 69 -3.81 -6.80 -6.31
N VAL A 70 -3.82 -8.08 -5.94
CA VAL A 70 -2.60 -8.85 -5.60
C VAL A 70 -1.57 -8.84 -6.73
N ASN A 71 -2.02 -8.88 -7.98
CA ASN A 71 -1.14 -8.83 -9.16
C ASN A 71 -0.41 -7.48 -9.33
N ARG A 72 -0.82 -6.43 -8.62
CA ARG A 72 -0.17 -5.11 -8.62
C ARG A 72 0.84 -4.98 -7.48
N ILE A 73 0.90 -5.96 -6.59
CA ILE A 73 1.92 -6.06 -5.56
C ILE A 73 3.14 -6.73 -6.17
N THR A 74 4.28 -6.04 -6.15
CA THR A 74 5.59 -6.60 -6.43
C THR A 74 6.41 -6.66 -5.15
N LEU A 75 7.27 -7.67 -5.07
CA LEU A 75 8.16 -7.89 -3.93
C LEU A 75 9.59 -7.79 -4.42
N ARG A 76 10.47 -7.19 -3.64
CA ARG A 76 11.87 -6.97 -4.00
C ARG A 76 12.74 -7.12 -2.76
N ARG A 77 13.90 -7.75 -2.91
CA ARG A 77 14.85 -7.90 -1.80
C ARG A 77 15.51 -6.56 -1.47
N HIS A 78 15.90 -6.38 -0.22
CA HIS A 78 16.55 -5.15 0.21
C HIS A 78 17.84 -4.91 -0.57
N GLY A 79 17.98 -3.74 -1.20
CA GLY A 79 19.17 -3.37 -1.96
C GLY A 79 19.30 -4.02 -3.35
N GLU A 80 18.35 -4.87 -3.74
CA GLU A 80 18.28 -5.41 -5.10
C GLU A 80 17.39 -4.53 -5.99
N GLU A 81 17.64 -4.53 -7.30
CA GLU A 81 16.81 -3.80 -8.27
C GLU A 81 15.71 -4.67 -8.89
N GLU A 82 15.89 -5.99 -8.86
CA GLU A 82 15.02 -6.95 -9.54
C GLU A 82 13.81 -7.34 -8.69
N ASP A 83 12.65 -7.37 -9.32
CA ASP A 83 11.41 -7.83 -8.68
C ASP A 83 11.35 -9.35 -8.65
N LEU A 84 10.91 -9.90 -7.52
CA LEU A 84 10.73 -11.33 -7.33
C LEU A 84 9.61 -11.86 -8.23
N ARG A 85 9.94 -12.95 -8.93
CA ARG A 85 8.99 -13.64 -9.82
C ARG A 85 7.88 -14.31 -8.99
N PRO A 86 6.60 -14.22 -9.40
CA PRO A 86 5.49 -14.79 -8.64
C PRO A 86 5.58 -16.30 -8.37
N GLY A 87 6.17 -17.07 -9.29
CA GLY A 87 6.35 -18.51 -9.15
C GLY A 87 7.66 -18.93 -8.49
N LEU A 88 8.45 -17.99 -7.95
CA LEU A 88 9.67 -18.33 -7.23
C LEU A 88 9.30 -19.02 -5.90
N PRO A 89 9.92 -20.16 -5.56
CA PRO A 89 9.69 -20.81 -4.28
C PRO A 89 10.23 -19.94 -3.14
N VAL A 90 9.49 -19.90 -2.04
CA VAL A 90 9.87 -19.21 -0.82
C VAL A 90 10.54 -20.24 0.09
N ASP A 91 11.86 -20.33 -0.01
CA ASP A 91 12.70 -21.26 0.73
C ASP A 91 13.62 -20.51 1.72
N GLU A 92 14.65 -21.19 2.25
CA GLU A 92 15.62 -20.59 3.15
C GLU A 92 16.34 -19.36 2.57
N SER A 93 16.38 -19.19 1.24
CA SER A 93 16.97 -18.01 0.60
C SER A 93 16.15 -16.73 0.81
N PHE A 94 14.90 -16.86 1.28
CA PHE A 94 14.04 -15.73 1.66
C PHE A 94 14.24 -15.28 3.10
N LYS A 95 15.11 -15.95 3.86
CA LYS A 95 15.42 -15.57 5.24
C LYS A 95 15.99 -14.15 5.27
N ASN A 96 15.35 -13.29 6.05
CA ASN A 96 15.73 -11.90 6.24
C ASN A 96 15.42 -11.42 7.66
N ASP A 97 15.69 -10.15 7.93
CA ASP A 97 15.51 -9.48 9.23
C ASP A 97 14.92 -8.07 9.08
N ASP A 98 14.81 -7.36 10.21
CA ASP A 98 14.27 -6.01 10.27
C ASP A 98 15.20 -4.95 9.65
N GLU A 99 16.50 -5.22 9.54
CA GLU A 99 17.46 -4.33 8.86
C GLU A 99 17.38 -4.50 7.33
N SER A 100 17.09 -5.72 6.87
CA SER A 100 17.03 -6.11 5.45
C SER A 100 15.66 -6.66 5.01
N PRO A 101 14.54 -5.95 5.28
CA PRO A 101 13.20 -6.46 5.01
C PRO A 101 12.91 -6.54 3.52
N LEU A 102 12.02 -7.45 3.16
CA LEU A 102 11.48 -7.54 1.81
C LEU A 102 10.62 -6.31 1.52
N GLN A 103 10.93 -5.61 0.44
CA GLN A 103 10.25 -4.39 0.05
C GLN A 103 8.95 -4.74 -0.69
N VAL A 104 7.84 -4.21 -0.19
CA VAL A 104 6.51 -4.32 -0.81
C VAL A 104 6.29 -3.08 -1.65
N ILE A 105 6.09 -3.26 -2.96
CA ILE A 105 5.92 -2.19 -3.93
C ILE A 105 4.55 -2.36 -4.61
N VAL A 106 3.82 -1.26 -4.78
CA VAL A 106 2.52 -1.26 -5.47
C VAL A 106 2.66 -0.57 -6.82
N ASN A 107 2.50 -1.33 -7.88
CA ASN A 107 2.45 -0.80 -9.24
C ASN A 107 1.09 -0.16 -9.47
N ALA A 108 1.04 1.16 -9.40
CA ALA A 108 -0.13 1.91 -9.82
C ALA A 108 -0.27 1.79 -11.35
N SER A 109 -1.34 1.14 -11.83
CA SER A 109 -1.78 1.45 -13.19
C SER A 109 -2.26 2.90 -13.23
N VAL A 110 -2.16 3.52 -14.40
CA VAL A 110 -2.55 4.91 -14.75
C VAL A 110 -4.07 5.17 -14.61
N THR A 111 -4.75 4.55 -13.65
CA THR A 111 -6.17 4.73 -13.36
C THR A 111 -6.38 5.13 -11.91
N SER A 112 -5.54 6.03 -11.38
CA SER A 112 -6.00 6.95 -10.32
C SER A 112 -6.81 8.08 -10.94
N LYS A 113 -7.92 7.74 -11.61
CA LYS A 113 -9.10 8.57 -11.50
C LYS A 113 -9.80 8.05 -10.27
N ARG A 114 -9.49 8.62 -9.10
CA ARG A 114 -10.37 8.51 -7.94
C ARG A 114 -11.76 8.92 -8.41
N LYS A 115 -12.61 7.92 -8.62
CA LYS A 115 -14.04 8.04 -8.68
C LYS A 115 -14.42 8.60 -7.32
N ARG A 116 -14.61 9.92 -7.27
CA ARG A 116 -15.19 10.62 -6.13
C ARG A 116 -16.68 10.28 -6.13
N GLU A 117 -17.02 9.05 -5.79
CA GLU A 117 -18.38 8.64 -5.45
C GLU A 117 -18.54 8.74 -3.93
N GLU A 118 -18.40 9.96 -3.42
CA GLU A 118 -18.84 10.32 -2.06
C GLU A 118 -19.01 11.85 -1.98
N SER A 119 -19.61 12.43 -3.02
CA SER A 119 -19.79 13.89 -3.15
C SER A 119 -21.19 14.30 -3.58
N GLU A 120 -22.07 13.36 -3.90
CA GLU A 120 -23.44 13.71 -4.34
C GLU A 120 -24.40 13.94 -3.17
N ASP A 121 -24.08 13.51 -1.95
CA ASP A 121 -24.99 13.64 -0.82
C ASP A 121 -24.81 14.94 -0.01
N LEU A 122 -23.59 15.51 0.04
CA LEU A 122 -23.35 16.76 0.77
C LEU A 122 -23.92 18.00 0.05
N GLY A 123 -24.00 17.98 -1.28
CA GLY A 123 -24.58 19.07 -2.06
C GLY A 123 -26.08 19.24 -1.76
N VAL A 124 -26.81 18.12 -1.71
CA VAL A 124 -28.24 18.11 -1.38
C VAL A 124 -28.49 18.50 0.07
N ILE A 125 -27.61 18.10 1.01
CA ILE A 125 -27.73 18.50 2.42
C ILE A 125 -27.47 20.01 2.59
N VAL A 126 -26.48 20.57 1.88
CA VAL A 126 -26.19 22.02 1.93
C VAL A 126 -27.31 22.82 1.25
N GLU A 127 -27.82 22.39 0.10
CA GLU A 127 -28.95 23.05 -0.56
C GLU A 127 -30.22 23.00 0.31
N ASN A 128 -30.57 21.85 0.88
CA ASN A 128 -31.72 21.75 1.80
C ASN A 128 -31.51 22.56 3.09
N ALA A 129 -30.29 22.65 3.63
CA ALA A 129 -30.01 23.46 4.82
C ALA A 129 -30.09 24.96 4.53
N VAL A 130 -29.61 25.40 3.36
CA VAL A 130 -29.70 26.79 2.88
C VAL A 130 -31.15 27.16 2.61
N GLU A 131 -31.90 26.31 1.90
CA GLU A 131 -33.31 26.57 1.57
C GLU A 131 -34.21 26.57 2.81
N LYS A 132 -33.94 25.70 3.79
CA LYS A 132 -34.64 25.68 5.08
C LYS A 132 -34.29 26.87 5.99
N ALA A 133 -33.08 27.43 5.88
CA ALA A 133 -32.68 28.65 6.58
C ALA A 133 -33.29 29.92 5.94
N LEU A 134 -33.42 29.97 4.61
CA LEU A 134 -34.02 31.08 3.88
C LEU A 134 -35.55 31.15 4.04
N THR A 135 -36.24 30.03 4.20
CA THR A 135 -37.70 29.98 4.36
C THR A 135 -38.22 30.36 5.75
N HIS A 136 -37.36 30.35 6.78
CA HIS A 136 -37.72 30.83 8.13
C HIS A 136 -37.45 32.32 8.35
N GLN A 137 -36.88 33.02 7.37
CA GLN A 137 -36.61 34.44 7.49
C GLN A 137 -37.79 35.25 6.95
N LYS A 138 -38.66 35.70 7.87
CA LYS A 138 -39.71 36.69 7.62
C LYS A 138 -39.10 37.92 6.91
N PRO A 139 -39.72 38.46 5.84
CA PRO A 139 -39.12 39.54 5.07
C PRO A 139 -39.29 40.84 5.85
N ALA A 140 -38.25 41.26 6.54
CA ALA A 140 -38.13 42.62 7.04
C ALA A 140 -36.69 43.10 6.83
N ASP A 141 -36.62 44.19 6.08
CA ASP A 141 -35.52 45.11 5.94
C ASP A 141 -34.40 44.76 4.95
N ILE A 142 -34.49 45.46 3.83
CA ILE A 142 -33.43 45.78 2.88
C ILE A 142 -32.26 46.41 3.68
N ILE A 143 -31.28 45.61 4.09
CA ILE A 143 -30.05 46.12 4.70
C ILE A 143 -29.04 46.41 3.58
N LYS A 144 -28.95 47.70 3.29
CA LYS A 144 -27.91 48.40 2.54
C LYS A 144 -26.52 47.87 2.94
N ALA A 145 -25.78 47.32 1.97
CA ALA A 145 -24.44 46.73 2.13
C ALA A 145 -23.33 47.77 2.39
N SER A 146 -23.50 48.60 3.41
CA SER A 146 -22.55 49.64 3.78
C SER A 146 -22.51 49.78 5.30
N SER A 147 -21.89 48.81 5.99
CA SER A 147 -21.34 48.95 7.37
C SER A 147 -20.93 47.60 8.00
N LEU A 148 -20.42 46.63 7.23
CA LEU A 148 -19.74 45.50 7.86
C LEU A 148 -18.36 46.00 8.32
N SER A 149 -18.19 46.24 9.63
CA SER A 149 -16.89 46.69 10.15
C SER A 149 -15.84 45.59 9.96
N GLU A 150 -14.61 45.98 9.61
CA GLU A 150 -13.46 45.07 9.41
C GLU A 150 -13.27 44.07 10.55
N THR A 151 -13.65 44.44 11.78
CA THR A 151 -13.57 43.59 12.97
C THR A 151 -14.45 42.33 12.86
N LYS A 152 -15.63 42.44 12.23
CA LYS A 152 -16.57 41.32 12.10
C LYS A 152 -16.14 40.36 10.98
N ALA A 153 -15.54 40.88 9.91
CA ALA A 153 -14.94 40.07 8.85
C ALA A 153 -13.72 39.29 9.35
N ASN A 154 -12.86 39.90 10.17
CA ASN A 154 -11.69 39.24 10.75
C ASN A 154 -12.05 38.11 11.72
N ASN A 155 -13.12 38.25 12.50
CA ASN A 155 -13.61 37.19 13.39
C ASN A 155 -14.11 35.96 12.62
N ILE A 156 -14.76 36.17 11.46
CA ILE A 156 -15.19 35.07 10.59
C ILE A 156 -13.95 34.36 10.00
N ILE A 157 -12.95 35.11 9.55
CA ILE A 157 -11.70 34.54 9.01
C ILE A 157 -10.93 33.73 10.07
N ASP A 158 -10.95 34.16 11.34
CA ASP A 158 -10.36 33.42 12.47
C ASP A 158 -11.15 32.15 12.83
N CYS A 159 -12.49 32.22 12.89
CA CYS A 159 -13.32 31.06 13.22
C CYS A 159 -13.22 29.91 12.21
N TYR A 160 -12.90 30.20 10.94
CA TYR A 160 -12.73 29.18 9.89
C TYR A 160 -11.26 28.81 9.63
N GLY A 161 -10.30 29.30 10.44
CA GLY A 161 -8.88 28.97 10.27
C GLY A 161 -8.27 29.48 8.95
N LEU A 162 -8.93 30.41 8.26
CA LEU A 162 -8.54 30.87 6.91
C LEU A 162 -7.25 31.71 6.90
N LYS A 163 -6.77 32.17 8.07
CA LYS A 163 -5.47 32.84 8.19
C LYS A 163 -4.31 31.90 7.89
N SER A 164 -4.37 30.63 8.32
CA SER A 164 -3.31 29.66 8.05
C SER A 164 -3.26 29.30 6.57
N LEU A 165 -4.43 29.21 5.91
CA LEU A 165 -4.53 28.91 4.48
C LEU A 165 -3.84 29.97 3.62
N LYS A 166 -4.01 31.26 3.96
CA LYS A 166 -3.37 32.38 3.24
C LYS A 166 -1.85 32.37 3.39
N VAL A 167 -1.34 31.98 4.57
CA VAL A 167 0.11 31.83 4.82
C VAL A 167 0.68 30.60 4.08
N CYS A 168 -0.02 29.47 4.10
CA CYS A 168 0.40 28.26 3.38
C CYS A 168 0.47 28.48 1.86
N ILE A 169 -0.50 29.18 1.28
CA ILE A 169 -0.49 29.53 -0.14
C ILE A 169 0.72 30.43 -0.45
N LEU A 170 1.00 31.43 0.38
CA LEU A 170 2.15 32.33 0.16
C LEU A 170 3.49 31.58 0.22
N LEU A 171 3.65 30.66 1.19
CA LEU A 171 4.84 29.83 1.33
C LEU A 171 5.02 28.87 0.15
N TYR A 172 3.92 28.30 -0.36
CA TYR A 172 3.94 27.43 -1.53
C TYR A 172 4.45 28.18 -2.78
N TYR A 173 3.94 29.39 -3.04
CA TYR A 173 4.42 30.20 -4.16
C TYR A 173 5.87 30.67 -3.99
N LEU A 174 6.29 30.97 -2.76
CA LEU A 174 7.69 31.33 -2.48
C LEU A 174 8.64 30.16 -2.74
N MET A 175 8.26 28.93 -2.35
CA MET A 175 9.05 27.74 -2.64
C MET A 175 9.18 27.48 -4.14
N ILE A 176 8.08 27.59 -4.89
CA ILE A 176 8.11 27.45 -6.36
C ILE A 176 9.04 28.49 -6.98
N PHE A 177 8.97 29.74 -6.52
CA PHE A 177 9.82 30.82 -7.03
C PHE A 177 11.31 30.56 -6.76
N ILE A 178 11.68 30.09 -5.55
CA ILE A 178 13.06 29.74 -5.19
C ILE A 178 13.57 28.60 -6.08
N ILE A 179 12.78 27.53 -6.24
CA ILE A 179 13.15 26.38 -7.08
C ILE A 179 13.35 26.82 -8.54
N TYR A 180 12.43 27.62 -9.07
CA TYR A 180 12.53 28.13 -10.44
C TYR A 180 13.78 28.98 -10.65
N TYR A 181 14.10 29.86 -9.68
CA TYR A 181 15.29 30.70 -9.75
C TYR A 181 16.58 29.88 -9.74
N PHE A 182 16.66 28.82 -8.94
CA PHE A 182 17.85 27.96 -8.84
C PHE A 182 18.07 27.03 -10.05
N ILE A 183 17.02 26.77 -10.83
CA ILE A 183 17.11 25.95 -12.05
C ILE A 183 17.57 26.79 -13.25
N HIS A 184 17.26 28.09 -13.25
CA HIS A 184 17.44 28.96 -14.42
C HIS A 184 18.60 29.96 -14.31
N TYR A 185 19.36 29.96 -13.22
CA TYR A 185 20.59 30.73 -13.01
C TYR A 185 21.69 29.83 -12.46
#